data_AF-A0A5K1E7V7-F1
#
_entry.id   AF-A0A5K1E7V7-F1
#
_cell.length_a   1.000
_cell.length_b   1.000
_cell.length_c   1.000
_cell.angle_alpha   90.00
_cell.angle_beta   90.00
_cell.angle_gamma   90.00
#
_symmetry.space_group_name_H-M   'P 1'
#
loop_
_entity.id
_entity.type
_entity.pdbx_description
1 polymer ?
#
loop_
_entity_poly.entity_id
_entity_poly.type
_entity_poly.pdbx_seq_one_letter_code
_entity_poly.pdbx_strand_id
1 'polypeptide(L)'
;RLYDLGARKFVLMSVQALGCVPAVTMRVNTDGSCVEPVNLAALLFNQRLVSSMDKMKASMKGSHLVFVNSYNILKEIIEHPTLH
;
A
#
# COMPACT_ATOMS: atom_id res chain seq x y z
N ARG A 1 8.04 5.74 17.93
CA ARG A 1 7.39 4.99 19.04
C ARG A 1 7.75 3.52 19.06
N LEU A 2 7.35 2.67 18.09
CA LEU A 2 7.69 1.24 18.13
C LEU A 2 9.21 0.98 18.17
N TYR A 3 9.98 1.75 17.42
CA TYR A 3 11.45 1.72 17.45
C TYR A 3 12.02 2.05 18.84
N ASP A 4 11.47 3.07 19.50
CA ASP A 4 11.89 3.50 20.84
C ASP A 4 11.57 2.44 21.90
N LEU A 5 10.57 1.59 21.64
CA LEU A 5 10.21 0.43 22.45
C LEU A 5 11.01 -0.83 22.11
N GLY A 6 12.04 -0.73 21.28
CA GLY A 6 12.95 -1.85 20.97
C GLY A 6 12.61 -2.63 19.69
N ALA A 7 11.55 -2.28 18.95
CA ALA A 7 11.29 -2.93 17.67
C ALA A 7 12.42 -2.64 16.66
N ARG A 8 12.89 -3.68 15.97
CA ARG A 8 13.97 -3.60 14.97
C ARG A 8 13.61 -4.18 13.62
N LYS A 9 12.47 -4.83 13.46
CA LYS A 9 12.00 -5.38 12.19
C LYS A 9 10.64 -4.77 11.86
N PHE A 10 10.52 -4.17 10.68
CA PHE A 10 9.33 -3.47 10.24
C PHE A 10 8.99 -3.88 8.82
N VAL A 11 7.72 -4.21 8.60
CA VAL A 11 7.14 -4.40 7.27
C VAL A 11 6.23 -3.22 7.00
N LEU A 12 6.54 -2.47 5.95
CA LEU A 12 5.73 -1.36 5.46
C LEU A 12 5.01 -1.85 4.22
N MET A 13 3.68 -1.98 4.31
CA MET A 13 2.85 -2.36 3.16
C MET A 13 2.32 -1.10 2.47
N SER A 14 2.31 -1.11 1.15
CA SER A 14 1.67 -0.05 0.37
C SER A 14 0.14 -0.12 0.52
N VAL A 15 -0.53 1.02 0.40
CA VAL A 15 -1.98 1.06 0.28
C VAL A 15 -2.36 0.34 -1.00
N GLN A 16 -3.22 -0.67 -0.88
CA GLN A 16 -3.71 -1.46 -1.99
C GLN A 16 -4.62 -0.67 -2.95
N ALA A 17 -5.03 -1.28 -4.06
CA ALA A 17 -5.97 -0.69 -5.04
C ALA A 17 -7.37 -0.48 -4.41
N LEU A 18 -7.48 0.52 -3.53
CA LEU A 18 -8.66 0.79 -2.70
C LEU A 18 -9.90 1.09 -3.54
N GLY A 19 -9.74 1.70 -4.72
CA GLY A 19 -10.84 1.96 -5.64
C GLY A 19 -11.51 0.69 -6.16
N CYS A 20 -10.83 -0.45 -6.11
CA CYS A 20 -11.34 -1.75 -6.54
C CYS A 20 -11.95 -2.57 -5.37
N VAL A 21 -11.93 -2.06 -4.14
CA VAL A 21 -12.47 -2.78 -2.98
C VAL A 21 -14.00 -2.72 -3.01
N PRO A 22 -14.73 -3.84 -2.82
CA PRO A 22 -16.20 -3.86 -2.86
C PRO A 22 -16.86 -2.82 -1.96
N ALA A 23 -16.33 -2.61 -0.75
CA ALA A 23 -16.85 -1.60 0.18
C ALA A 23 -16.74 -0.15 -0.35
N VAL A 24 -15.84 0.11 -1.31
CA VAL A 24 -15.68 1.42 -1.96
C VAL A 24 -16.56 1.50 -3.21
N THR A 25 -16.53 0.50 -4.07
CA THR A 25 -17.32 0.47 -5.31
C THR A 25 -18.83 0.51 -5.03
N MET A 26 -19.30 -0.23 -4.01
CA MET A 26 -20.71 -0.21 -3.58
C MET A 26 -21.16 1.16 -3.04
N ARG A 27 -20.25 1.96 -2.44
CA ARG A 27 -20.62 3.30 -1.94
C ARG A 27 -20.77 4.32 -3.05
N VAL A 28 -20.05 4.13 -4.15
CA VAL A 28 -20.04 5.04 -5.31
C VAL A 28 -21.01 4.53 -6.40
N ASN A 29 -21.61 3.36 -6.22
CA ASN A 29 -22.46 2.66 -7.20
C ASN A 29 -21.77 2.55 -8.56
N THR A 30 -20.52 2.10 -8.55
CA THR A 30 -19.87 1.71 -9.81
C THR A 30 -20.39 0.34 -10.24
N ASP A 31 -20.54 0.09 -11.54
CA ASP A 31 -20.95 -1.20 -12.11
C ASP A 31 -19.83 -2.25 -12.02
N GLY A 32 -19.24 -2.40 -10.83
CA GLY A 32 -18.07 -3.25 -10.60
C GLY A 32 -16.73 -2.65 -11.05
N SER A 33 -16.74 -1.46 -11.67
CA SER A 33 -15.51 -0.77 -12.04
C SER A 33 -14.81 -0.13 -10.85
N CYS A 34 -13.48 -0.04 -10.92
CA CYS A 34 -12.69 0.61 -9.89
C CYS A 34 -12.95 2.12 -9.85
N VAL A 35 -12.94 2.69 -8.65
CA VAL A 35 -13.03 4.14 -8.45
C VAL A 35 -11.64 4.77 -8.63
N GLU A 36 -11.32 5.17 -9.86
CA GLU A 36 -9.95 5.62 -10.21
C GLU A 36 -9.41 6.81 -9.40
N PRO A 37 -10.20 7.83 -9.04
CA PRO A 37 -9.70 8.88 -8.14
C PRO A 37 -9.18 8.36 -6.79
N VAL A 38 -9.78 7.27 -6.28
CA VAL A 38 -9.34 6.61 -5.04
C VAL A 38 -8.04 5.84 -5.27
N ASN A 39 -7.91 5.15 -6.39
CA ASN A 39 -6.66 4.48 -6.77
C ASN A 39 -5.51 5.48 -6.97
N LEU A 40 -5.77 6.63 -7.59
CA LEU A 40 -4.79 7.70 -7.76
C LEU A 40 -4.32 8.23 -6.40
N ALA A 41 -5.24 8.44 -5.45
CA ALA A 41 -4.88 8.85 -4.09
C ALA A 41 -4.00 7.80 -3.39
N ALA A 42 -4.32 6.50 -3.54
CA ALA A 42 -3.51 5.41 -3.00
C ALA A 42 -2.09 5.40 -3.62
N LEU A 43 -1.97 5.57 -4.93
CA LEU A 43 -0.68 5.64 -5.64
C LEU A 43 0.17 6.82 -5.15
N LEU A 44 -0.42 8.01 -5.04
CA LEU A 44 0.29 9.21 -4.54
C LEU A 44 0.74 9.03 -3.08
N PHE A 45 -0.09 8.41 -2.24
CA PHE A 45 0.30 8.07 -0.88
C PHE A 45 1.48 7.10 -0.87
N ASN A 46 1.44 6.05 -1.67
CA ASN A 46 2.50 5.04 -1.77
C ASN A 46 3.83 5.63 -2.23
N GLN A 47 3.81 6.55 -3.20
CA GLN A 47 5.01 7.27 -3.63
C GLN A 47 5.64 8.07 -2.48
N ARG A 48 4.81 8.78 -1.69
CA ARG A 48 5.27 9.53 -0.52
C ARG A 48 5.74 8.61 0.61
N LEU A 49 5.11 7.45 0.79
CA LEU A 49 5.52 6.44 1.76
C LEU A 49 6.92 5.92 1.46
N VAL A 50 7.20 5.58 0.20
CA VAL A 50 8.53 5.14 -0.24
C VAL A 50 9.57 6.24 0.03
N SER A 51 9.28 7.48 -0.36
CA SER A 51 10.18 8.61 -0.09
C SER A 51 10.43 8.83 1.42
N SER A 52 9.42 8.58 2.26
CA SER A 52 9.55 8.70 3.72
C SER A 52 10.34 7.55 4.33
N MET A 53 10.31 6.36 3.71
CA MET A 53 11.06 5.19 4.16
C MET A 53 12.56 5.45 4.14
N ASP A 54 13.09 6.20 3.17
CA ASP A 54 14.52 6.53 3.10
C ASP A 54 14.97 7.33 4.33
N LYS A 55 14.13 8.28 4.78
CA LYS A 55 14.36 9.03 6.02
C LYS A 55 14.26 8.14 7.26
N MET A 56 13.32 7.19 7.29
CA MET A 56 13.18 6.24 8.39
C MET A 56 14.38 5.29 8.50
N LYS A 57 14.88 4.78 7.36
CA LYS A 57 16.08 3.94 7.33
C LYS A 57 17.30 4.67 7.88
N ALA A 58 17.45 5.97 7.57
CA ALA A 58 18.54 6.79 8.07
C ALA A 58 18.44 7.06 9.59
N SER A 59 17.23 7.28 10.12
CA SER A 59 17.02 7.62 11.53
C SER A 59 16.94 6.42 12.46
N MET A 60 16.45 5.27 11.98
CA MET A 60 16.25 4.05 12.77
C MET A 60 17.45 3.10 12.64
N LYS A 61 18.62 3.50 13.15
CA LYS A 61 19.84 2.71 13.06
C LYS A 61 19.67 1.30 13.66
N GLY A 62 20.23 0.30 13.00
CA GLY A 62 20.13 -1.10 13.43
C GLY A 62 18.74 -1.74 13.27
N SER A 63 17.82 -1.06 12.59
CA SER A 63 16.54 -1.65 12.19
C SER A 63 16.57 -2.18 10.75
N HIS A 64 15.61 -3.05 10.44
CA HIS A 64 15.37 -3.63 9.12
C HIS A 64 13.97 -3.27 8.70
N LEU A 65 13.88 -2.46 7.64
CA LEU A 65 12.62 -2.04 7.04
C LEU A 65 12.49 -2.71 5.68
N VAL A 66 11.42 -3.47 5.49
CA VAL A 66 11.04 -4.06 4.22
C VAL A 66 9.78 -3.37 3.72
N PHE A 67 9.77 -2.99 2.45
CA PHE A 67 8.59 -2.45 1.78
C PHE A 67 7.94 -3.54 0.93
N VAL A 68 6.62 -3.70 1.08
CA VAL A 68 5.81 -4.63 0.28
C VAL A 68 4.89 -3.81 -0.60
N ASN A 69 5.04 -3.95 -1.92
CA ASN A 69 4.16 -3.29 -2.88
C ASN A 69 2.85 -4.08 -3.07
N SER A 70 2.02 -4.09 -2.02
CA SER A 70 0.70 -4.73 -2.00
C SER A 70 -0.27 -4.16 -3.04
N TYR A 71 -0.10 -2.91 -3.45
CA TYR A 71 -0.84 -2.32 -4.57
C TYR A 71 -0.70 -3.14 -5.84
N ASN A 72 0.54 -3.37 -6.30
CA ASN A 72 0.76 -4.12 -7.55
C ASN A 72 0.32 -5.58 -7.41
N ILE A 73 0.64 -6.22 -6.28
CA ILE A 73 0.27 -7.62 -6.03
C ILE A 73 -1.24 -7.81 -6.15
N LEU A 74 -2.04 -6.98 -5.45
CA LEU A 74 -3.49 -7.11 -5.49
C LEU A 74 -4.08 -6.65 -6.82
N LYS A 75 -3.49 -5.63 -7.46
CA LYS A 75 -3.92 -5.20 -8.79
C LYS A 75 -3.75 -6.31 -9.83
N GLU A 76 -2.64 -7.03 -9.80
CA GLU A 76 -2.37 -8.17 -10.69
C GLU A 76 -3.36 -9.31 -10.45
N ILE A 77 -3.67 -9.65 -9.20
CA ILE A 77 -4.70 -10.65 -8.87
C ILE A 77 -6.09 -10.22 -9.37
N ILE A 78 -6.43 -8.93 -9.27
CA ILE A 78 -7.71 -8.40 -9.75
C ILE A 78 -7.78 -8.44 -11.29
N GLU A 79 -6.71 -8.05 -11.97
CA GLU A 79 -6.66 -7.98 -13.44
C GLU A 79 -6.48 -9.37 -14.09
N HIS A 80 -5.84 -10.31 -13.40
CA HIS A 80 -5.52 -11.65 -13.88
C HIS A 80 -5.82 -12.75 -12.84
N PRO A 81 -7.10 -12.94 -12.47
CA PRO A 81 -7.49 -13.82 -11.36
C PRO A 81 -7.23 -15.31 -11.60
N THR A 82 -6.94 -15.74 -12.83
CA THR A 82 -6.66 -17.15 -13.15
C THR A 82 -5.16 -17.48 -13.14
N LEU A 83 -4.29 -16.49 -12.97
CA LEU A 83 -2.83 -16.70 -12.91
C LEU A 83 -2.32 -16.95 -11.48
N HIS A 84 -3.18 -16.81 -10.48
CA HIS A 84 -2.87 -16.90 -9.04
C HIS A 84 -3.97 -17.68 -8.32
#